data_AF-A0A9D9VKX0-F1
#
_entry.id   AF-A0A9D9VKX0-F1
#
_cell.length_a   1.000
_cell.length_b   1.000
_cell.length_c   1.000
_cell.angle_alpha   90.00
_cell.angle_beta   90.00
_cell.angle_gamma   90.00
#
_symmetry.space_group_name_H-M   'P 1'
#
loop_
_entity.id
_entity.type
_entity.pdbx_description
1 polymer ?
#
loop_
_entity_poly.entity_id
_entity_poly.type
_entity_poly.pdbx_seq_one_letter_code
_entity_poly.pdbx_strand_id
1 'polypeptide(L)'
;MDSPTFLLSRLPDCEPPRGLFEKTLAAIARAQRRALYTRFSLTISGLMTCMGYGAWQSQAFRAEFQTSAFFGFIQLAISDPDVLLKSFADFSLGLLESLPINLLLFGSISILFLVGTLSMLQTLSRKPHPSFSRLSLH
;
A
#
# COMPACT_ATOMS: atom_id res chain seq x y z
N MET A 1 -13.75 32.88 -34.76
CA MET A 1 -13.26 31.66 -34.08
C MET A 1 -14.45 30.73 -34.09
N ASP A 2 -14.58 29.99 -35.19
CA ASP A 2 -15.81 29.28 -35.52
C ASP A 2 -15.76 27.91 -34.87
N SER A 3 -16.75 27.65 -34.02
CA SER A 3 -16.84 26.46 -33.20
C SER A 3 -16.82 25.17 -34.05
N PRO A 4 -16.18 24.08 -33.58
CA PRO A 4 -16.07 22.81 -34.30
C PRO A 4 -17.41 22.08 -34.53
N THR A 5 -18.53 22.65 -34.06
CA THR A 5 -19.88 22.10 -34.18
C THR A 5 -20.44 22.13 -35.61
N PHE A 6 -19.92 23.01 -36.49
CA PHE A 6 -20.35 23.09 -37.90
C PHE A 6 -20.00 21.84 -38.72
N LEU A 7 -18.93 21.11 -38.35
CA LEU A 7 -18.53 19.91 -39.08
C LEU A 7 -19.42 18.71 -38.75
N LEU A 8 -19.99 18.66 -37.55
CA LEU A 8 -20.87 17.59 -37.12
C LEU A 8 -22.29 17.70 -37.70
N SER A 9 -22.73 18.91 -38.07
CA SER A 9 -24.06 19.15 -38.66
C SER A 9 -24.16 18.78 -40.14
N ARG A 10 -23.04 18.46 -40.81
CA ARG A 10 -23.01 17.98 -42.20
C ARG A 10 -22.81 16.47 -42.34
N LEU A 11 -22.66 15.73 -41.24
CA LEU A 11 -22.64 14.27 -41.34
C LEU A 11 -24.05 13.76 -41.64
N PRO A 12 -24.21 12.84 -42.59
CA PRO A 12 -25.48 12.14 -42.76
C PRO A 12 -25.82 11.41 -41.46
N ASP A 13 -27.09 11.49 -41.02
CA ASP A 13 -27.59 10.74 -39.88
C ASP A 13 -27.43 9.23 -40.15
N CYS A 14 -26.29 8.71 -39.73
CA CYS A 14 -25.96 7.30 -39.84
C CYS A 14 -26.46 6.64 -38.56
N GLU A 15 -27.52 5.83 -38.68
CA GLU A 15 -28.09 5.12 -37.55
C GLU A 15 -26.98 4.26 -36.91
N PRO A 16 -26.70 4.42 -35.59
CA PRO A 16 -25.60 3.74 -34.97
C PRO A 16 -25.79 2.22 -35.11
N PRO A 17 -24.71 1.45 -35.37
CA PRO A 17 -24.80 0.01 -35.51
C PRO A 17 -25.52 -0.60 -34.31
N ARG A 18 -26.53 -1.44 -34.56
CA ARG A 18 -27.30 -2.08 -33.49
C ARG A 18 -26.34 -2.78 -32.51
N GLY A 19 -26.47 -2.47 -31.23
CA GLY A 19 -25.62 -3.02 -30.16
C GLY A 19 -24.24 -2.34 -30.00
N LEU A 20 -23.95 -1.22 -30.68
CA LEU A 20 -22.73 -0.45 -30.43
C LEU A 20 -22.62 -0.04 -28.95
N PHE A 21 -23.74 0.39 -28.37
CA PHE A 21 -23.84 0.75 -26.95
C PHE A 21 -23.50 -0.43 -26.02
N GLU A 22 -24.05 -1.61 -26.26
CA GLU A 22 -23.75 -2.81 -25.47
C GLU A 22 -22.28 -3.23 -25.61
N LYS A 23 -21.74 -3.15 -26.83
CA LYS A 23 -20.33 -3.47 -27.10
C LYS A 23 -19.37 -2.51 -26.38
N THR A 24 -19.64 -1.21 -26.39
CA THR A 24 -18.80 -0.24 -25.67
C THR A 24 -18.92 -0.42 -24.16
N LEU A 25 -20.13 -0.66 -23.64
CA LEU A 25 -20.35 -0.93 -22.21
C LEU A 25 -19.62 -2.20 -21.75
N ALA A 26 -19.69 -3.28 -22.55
CA ALA A 26 -18.97 -4.52 -22.28
C ALA A 26 -17.44 -4.33 -22.33
N ALA A 27 -16.93 -3.52 -23.26
CA ALA A 27 -15.51 -3.20 -23.34
C ALA A 27 -15.03 -2.43 -22.11
N ILE A 28 -15.80 -1.44 -21.65
CA ILE A 28 -15.53 -0.66 -20.44
C ILE A 28 -15.53 -1.58 -19.20
N ALA A 29 -16.54 -2.45 -19.07
CA ALA A 29 -16.63 -3.39 -17.96
C ALA A 29 -15.44 -4.36 -17.93
N ARG A 30 -14.98 -4.86 -19.09
CA ARG A 30 -13.78 -5.72 -19.17
C ARG A 30 -12.50 -4.96 -18.78
N ALA A 31 -12.35 -3.72 -19.23
CA ALA A 31 -11.21 -2.88 -18.87
C ALA A 31 -11.16 -2.60 -17.35
N GLN A 32 -12.30 -2.28 -16.75
CA GLN A 32 -12.42 -2.07 -15.31
C GLN A 32 -12.10 -3.33 -14.51
N ARG A 33 -12.63 -4.49 -14.91
CA ARG A 33 -12.31 -5.78 -14.27
C ARG A 33 -10.83 -6.10 -14.35
N ARG A 34 -10.22 -5.94 -15.53
CA ARG A 34 -8.77 -6.15 -15.71
C ARG A 34 -7.97 -5.28 -14.75
N ALA A 35 -8.23 -3.97 -14.73
CA ALA A 35 -7.54 -3.05 -13.82
C ALA A 35 -7.72 -3.43 -12.34
N LEU A 36 -8.90 -3.92 -11.94
CA LEU A 36 -9.15 -4.41 -10.60
C LEU A 36 -8.32 -5.66 -10.28
N TYR A 37 -8.30 -6.63 -11.19
CA TYR A 37 -7.50 -7.85 -11.02
C TYR A 37 -6.00 -7.55 -10.98
N THR A 38 -5.47 -6.68 -11.84
CA THR A 38 -4.04 -6.32 -11.78
C THR A 38 -3.71 -5.67 -10.45
N ARG A 39 -4.51 -4.69 -10.03
CA ARG A 39 -4.34 -4.01 -8.74
C ARG A 39 -4.36 -4.99 -7.57
N PHE A 40 -5.36 -5.86 -7.53
CA PHE A 40 -5.51 -6.86 -6.47
C PHE A 40 -4.37 -7.89 -6.47
N SER A 41 -3.95 -8.37 -7.65
CA SER A 41 -2.83 -9.31 -7.78
C SER A 41 -1.52 -8.70 -7.29
N LEU A 42 -1.30 -7.41 -7.55
CA LEU A 42 -0.10 -6.68 -7.12
C LEU A 42 -0.10 -6.45 -5.61
N THR A 43 -1.27 -6.15 -5.03
CA THR A 43 -1.42 -6.07 -3.56
C THR A 43 -1.12 -7.40 -2.89
N ILE A 44 -1.70 -8.50 -3.40
CA ILE A 44 -1.49 -9.84 -2.85
C ILE A 44 -0.02 -10.27 -3.00
N SER A 45 0.57 -10.06 -4.18
CA SER A 45 1.97 -10.41 -4.40
C SER A 45 2.89 -9.60 -3.48
N GLY A 46 2.63 -8.31 -3.31
CA GLY A 46 3.37 -7.45 -2.38
C GLY A 46 3.27 -7.94 -0.94
N LEU A 47 2.06 -8.29 -0.49
CA LEU A 47 1.82 -8.82 0.86
C LEU A 47 2.56 -10.15 1.07
N MET A 48 2.44 -11.08 0.12
CA MET A 48 3.09 -12.39 0.18
C MET A 48 4.61 -12.28 0.20
N THR A 49 5.20 -11.40 -0.62
CA THR A 49 6.65 -11.15 -0.61
C THR A 49 7.10 -10.56 0.72
N CYS A 50 6.35 -9.62 1.28
CA CYS A 50 6.68 -9.02 2.57
C CYS A 50 6.62 -10.05 3.71
N MET A 51 5.58 -10.89 3.74
CA MET A 51 5.44 -11.97 4.72
C MET A 51 6.51 -13.06 4.53
N GLY A 52 6.78 -13.47 3.29
CA GLY A 52 7.76 -14.50 2.98
C GLY A 52 9.18 -14.08 3.33
N TYR A 53 9.56 -12.84 2.99
CA TYR A 53 10.84 -12.28 3.39
C TYR A 53 10.94 -12.10 4.91
N GLY A 54 9.89 -11.60 5.55
CA GLY A 54 9.84 -11.47 7.02
C GLY A 54 9.99 -12.82 7.73
N ALA A 55 9.36 -13.88 7.20
CA ALA A 55 9.51 -15.24 7.72
C ALA A 55 10.93 -15.78 7.51
N TRP A 56 11.52 -15.55 6.33
CA TRP A 56 12.90 -15.94 6.03
C TRP A 56 13.90 -15.28 7.00
N GLN A 57 13.78 -13.96 7.19
CA GLN A 57 14.66 -13.23 8.10
C GLN A 57 14.33 -13.39 9.58
N SER A 58 13.24 -14.07 9.94
CA SER A 58 12.84 -14.22 11.34
C SER A 58 13.93 -14.89 12.21
N GLN A 59 14.71 -15.82 11.65
CA GLN A 59 15.78 -16.49 12.39
C GLN A 59 16.99 -15.57 12.58
N ALA A 60 17.39 -14.83 11.55
CA ALA A 60 18.44 -13.83 11.65
C ALA A 60 18.04 -12.73 12.64
N PHE A 61 16.79 -12.28 12.60
CA PHE A 61 16.26 -11.32 13.56
C PHE A 61 16.31 -11.83 14.99
N ARG A 62 15.93 -13.10 15.24
CA ARG A 62 16.02 -13.70 16.57
C ARG A 62 17.47 -13.76 17.07
N ALA A 63 18.41 -14.12 16.20
CA ALA A 63 19.83 -14.15 16.55
C ALA A 63 20.35 -12.74 16.89
N GLU A 64 20.07 -11.75 16.04
CA GLU A 64 20.48 -10.35 16.24
C GLU A 64 19.88 -9.75 17.53
N PHE A 65 18.62 -10.08 17.83
CA PHE A 65 17.95 -9.67 19.07
C PHE A 65 18.53 -10.33 20.33
N GLN A 66 18.96 -11.59 20.26
CA GLN A 66 19.57 -12.29 21.40
C GLN A 66 21.01 -11.83 21.66
N THR A 67 21.73 -11.41 20.62
CA THR A 67 23.10 -10.89 20.75
C THR A 67 23.15 -9.39 21.05
N SER A 68 22.05 -8.66 20.84
CA SER A 68 22.03 -7.22 21.07
C SER A 68 22.10 -6.88 22.56
N ALA A 69 23.10 -6.06 22.92
CA ALA A 69 23.24 -5.49 24.26
C ALA A 69 22.12 -4.49 24.61
N PHE A 70 21.25 -4.13 23.66
CA PHE A 70 20.20 -3.13 23.82
C PHE A 70 19.25 -3.42 24.99
N PHE A 71 18.79 -4.68 25.13
CA PHE A 71 17.97 -5.07 26.28
C PHE A 71 18.73 -5.03 27.60
N GLY A 72 20.04 -5.31 27.57
CA GLY A 72 20.92 -5.14 28.72
C GLY A 72 20.99 -3.68 29.16
N PHE A 73 21.07 -2.73 28.22
CA PHE A 73 21.03 -1.30 28.53
C PHE A 73 19.67 -0.86 29.10
N ILE A 74 18.55 -1.35 28.57
CA ILE A 74 17.21 -1.07 29.13
C ILE A 74 17.10 -1.64 30.55
N GLN A 75 17.59 -2.85 30.77
CA GLN A 75 17.56 -3.47 32.09
C GLN A 75 18.45 -2.71 33.09
N LEU A 76 19.64 -2.30 32.67
CA LEU A 76 20.55 -1.47 33.48
C LEU A 76 19.88 -0.12 33.83
N ALA A 77 19.14 0.48 32.89
CA ALA A 77 18.42 1.72 33.11
C ALA A 77 17.32 1.62 34.18
N ILE A 78 16.68 0.45 34.27
CA ILE A 78 15.62 0.19 35.25
C ILE A 78 16.23 -0.23 36.59
N SER A 79 17.30 -1.03 36.59
CA SER A 79 17.92 -1.56 37.80
C SER A 79 18.76 -0.51 38.54
N ASP A 80 19.53 0.33 37.83
CA ASP A 80 20.42 1.32 38.44
C ASP A 80 20.35 2.69 37.71
N PRO A 81 19.28 3.47 37.92
CA PRO A 81 19.11 4.77 37.27
C PRO A 81 20.17 5.80 37.68
N ASP A 82 20.74 5.69 38.88
CA ASP A 82 21.81 6.59 39.36
C ASP A 82 23.12 6.43 38.56
N VAL A 83 23.43 5.21 38.12
CA VAL A 83 24.60 4.92 37.27
C VAL A 83 24.37 5.49 35.87
N LEU A 84 23.13 5.43 35.39
CA LEU A 84 22.73 5.97 34.10
C LEU A 84 22.89 7.49 34.06
N LEU A 85 22.48 8.21 35.11
CA LEU A 85 22.66 9.66 35.20
C LEU A 85 24.14 10.07 35.26
N LYS A 86 24.98 9.29 35.96
CA LYS A 86 26.43 9.54 36.02
C LYS A 86 27.17 9.28 34.70
N SER A 87 26.68 8.33 33.90
CA SER A 87 27.34 7.89 32.66
C SER A 87 26.44 8.08 31.45
N PHE A 88 25.58 9.11 31.47
CA PHE A 88 24.51 9.29 30.48
C PHE A 88 25.05 9.42 29.05
N ALA A 89 26.18 10.11 28.89
CA ALA A 89 26.84 10.26 27.59
C ALA A 89 27.23 8.90 27.00
N ASP A 90 27.99 8.10 27.74
CA ASP A 90 28.44 6.77 27.28
C ASP A 90 27.26 5.79 27.12
N PHE A 91 26.26 5.88 28.00
CA PHE A 91 25.05 5.08 27.91
C PHE A 91 24.26 5.37 26.63
N SER A 92 24.03 6.65 26.30
CA SER A 92 23.31 7.05 25.09
C SER A 92 24.05 6.65 23.81
N LEU A 93 25.39 6.73 23.83
CA LEU A 93 26.24 6.34 22.72
C LEU A 93 26.20 4.80 22.51
N GLY A 94 26.36 4.03 23.59
CA GLY A 94 26.23 2.56 23.56
C GLY A 94 24.82 2.08 23.21
N LEU A 95 23.78 2.80 23.63
CA LEU A 95 22.40 2.53 23.23
C LEU A 95 22.21 2.75 21.72
N LEU A 96 22.81 3.79 21.17
CA LEU A 96 22.75 4.10 19.74
C LEU A 96 23.54 3.08 18.89
N GLU A 97 24.69 2.62 19.38
CA GLU A 97 25.48 1.57 18.72
C GLU A 97 24.83 0.18 18.80
N SER A 98 24.17 -0.13 19.92
CA SER A 98 23.44 -1.39 20.10
C SER A 98 22.11 -1.44 19.35
N LEU A 99 21.67 -0.32 18.79
CA LEU A 99 20.43 -0.21 18.06
C LEU A 99 20.52 -1.03 16.77
N PRO A 100 19.65 -2.03 16.56
CA PRO A 100 19.68 -2.79 15.33
C PRO A 100 19.03 -1.95 14.21
N ILE A 101 19.83 -1.12 13.54
CA ILE A 101 19.38 -0.22 12.46
C ILE A 101 18.67 -1.02 11.37
N ASN A 102 19.17 -2.22 11.06
CA ASN A 102 18.56 -3.13 10.08
C ASN A 102 17.11 -3.50 10.45
N LEU A 103 16.84 -3.79 11.73
CA LEU A 103 15.50 -4.08 12.26
C LEU A 103 14.58 -2.87 12.12
N LEU A 104 15.07 -1.68 12.45
CA LEU A 104 14.28 -0.45 12.38
C LEU A 104 13.94 -0.06 10.93
N LEU A 105 14.90 -0.20 10.02
CA LEU A 105 14.70 0.00 8.58
C LEU A 105 13.69 -1.02 8.03
N PHE A 106 13.83 -2.29 8.39
CA PHE A 106 12.91 -3.32 7.93
C PHE A 106 11.50 -3.13 8.48
N GLY A 107 11.37 -2.81 9.77
CA GLY A 107 10.09 -2.52 10.41
C GLY A 107 9.40 -1.32 9.77
N SER A 108 10.13 -0.23 9.52
CA SER A 108 9.56 0.96 8.88
C SER A 108 9.09 0.70 7.45
N ILE A 109 9.88 -0.01 6.63
CA ILE A 109 9.46 -0.43 5.28
C ILE A 109 8.21 -1.31 5.35
N SER A 110 8.17 -2.28 6.28
CA SER A 110 7.03 -3.16 6.46
C SER A 110 5.76 -2.39 6.85
N ILE A 111 5.86 -1.39 7.73
CA ILE A 111 4.74 -0.53 8.13
C ILE A 111 4.27 0.30 6.94
N LEU A 112 5.17 0.90 6.16
CA LEU A 112 4.82 1.65 4.95
C LEU A 112 4.10 0.78 3.93
N PHE A 113 4.56 -0.46 3.73
CA PHE A 113 3.89 -1.43 2.87
C PHE A 113 2.49 -1.80 3.39
N LEU A 114 2.36 -2.02 4.70
CA LEU A 114 1.07 -2.32 5.32
C LEU A 114 0.08 -1.16 5.17
N VAL A 115 0.50 0.07 5.45
CA VAL A 115 -0.33 1.27 5.27
C VAL A 115 -0.68 1.49 3.79
N GLY A 116 0.28 1.28 2.89
CA GLY A 116 0.07 1.35 1.44
C GLY A 116 -0.97 0.34 0.95
N THR A 117 -0.87 -0.93 1.38
CA THR A 117 -1.84 -1.97 1.01
C THR A 117 -3.22 -1.71 1.60
N LEU A 118 -3.31 -1.27 2.86
CA LEU A 118 -4.58 -0.91 3.50
C LEU A 118 -5.27 0.29 2.83
N SER A 119 -4.53 1.35 2.54
CA SER A 119 -5.08 2.53 1.83
C SER A 119 -5.56 2.17 0.43
N MET A 120 -4.83 1.32 -0.30
CA MET A 120 -5.25 0.81 -1.60
C MET A 120 -6.54 -0.01 -1.50
N LEU A 121 -6.65 -0.89 -0.50
CA LEU A 121 -7.84 -1.71 -0.25
C LEU A 121 -9.06 -0.84 0.12
N GLN A 122 -8.89 0.18 0.96
CA GLN A 122 -9.95 1.14 1.28
C GLN A 122 -10.45 1.89 0.05
N THR A 123 -9.53 2.26 -0.86
CA THR A 123 -9.89 2.94 -2.11
C THR A 123 -10.70 2.04 -3.04
N LEU A 124 -10.39 0.73 -3.06
CA LEU A 124 -11.17 -0.26 -3.81
C LEU A 124 -12.53 -0.54 -3.16
N SER A 125 -12.59 -0.58 -1.83
CA SER A 125 -13.83 -0.83 -1.07
C SER A 125 -14.81 0.33 -1.09
N ARG A 126 -14.36 1.58 -1.31
CA ARG A 126 -15.19 2.79 -1.34
C ARG A 126 -16.02 3.00 -2.62
N LYS A 127 -15.99 2.08 -3.60
CA LYS A 127 -16.90 2.13 -4.76
C LYS A 127 -18.03 1.09 -4.67
N PRO A 128 -19.14 1.38 -3.96
CA PRO A 128 -20.42 0.80 -4.27
C PRO A 128 -21.16 1.68 -5.29
N HIS A 129 -21.41 1.07 -6.45
CA HIS A 129 -22.50 1.33 -7.41
C HIS A 129 -22.56 2.68 -8.17
N PRO A 130 -22.40 2.67 -9.51
CA PRO A 130 -22.97 3.73 -10.33
C PRO A 130 -24.50 3.59 -10.32
N SER A 131 -25.19 4.58 -9.79
CA SER A 131 -26.65 4.73 -9.87
C SER A 131 -27.07 5.08 -11.30
N PHE A 132 -27.02 4.10 -12.20
CA PHE A 132 -27.61 4.22 -13.55
C PHE A 132 -29.09 3.80 -13.60
N SER A 133 -29.79 3.78 -12.47
CA SER A 133 -31.22 3.44 -12.38
C SER A 133 -32.17 4.62 -12.64
N ARG A 134 -31.78 5.61 -13.47
CA ARG A 134 -32.62 6.78 -13.80
C ARG A 134 -32.71 7.11 -15.30
N LEU A 135 -32.55 6.12 -16.19
CA LEU A 135 -32.76 6.33 -17.64
C LEU A 135 -33.72 5.31 -18.29
N SER A 136 -34.45 4.52 -17.51
CA SER A 136 -35.58 3.72 -18.01
C SER A 136 -36.84 4.10 -17.27
N LEU A 137 -37.45 5.23 -17.64
CA LEU A 137 -38.86 5.62 -17.46
C LEU A 137 -38.96 7.14 -17.58
N HIS A 138 -38.87 7.67 -18.80
CA HIS A 138 -39.80 8.64 -19.38
C HIS A 138 -39.41 8.98 -20.82
#